data_AF-A0A242K6E4-F1
#
_entry.id   AF-A0A242K6E4-F1
#
_cell.length_a   1.000
_cell.length_b   1.000
_cell.length_c   1.000
_cell.angle_alpha   90.00
_cell.angle_beta   90.00
_cell.angle_gamma   90.00
#
_symmetry.space_group_name_H-M   'P 1'
#
loop_
_entity.id
_entity.type
_entity.pdbx_description
1 polymer ?
#
loop_
_entity_poly.entity_id
_entity_poly.type
_entity_poly.pdbx_seq_one_letter_code
_entity_poly.pdbx_strand_id
1 'polypeptide(L)'
;MKKITGLGVILLCGLFLTGCGSTDTSKLEGKIDKLEKNISSLSKKIEKLEGVEASDDSEKEDSDDVLEGKVKVPDPYFKTQEQVEAEFEKAGLKVKFVTKNFDDAATINKKKIYEGDCYQLESGCGAEYFGSDDVDLKDAGYYAEKGDTIIVGYTDHDFDGSKEAESSSKESTTKSSSSETKASEKETKTESGVTKLDISDGEIEAIKTYKDYLDIYQKIVSNYLTEYENVFKDTVLYDEAAFADMKKESEASLEEQKKEYEKLGTKTLVGKDTLVSFLKTYRDSMSDYIDTMKNALN
;
A
#
# COMPACT_ATOMS: atom_id res chain seq x y z
N MET A 1 13.74 34.66 5.17
CA MET A 1 12.47 34.04 4.75
C MET A 1 12.73 32.55 4.60
N LYS A 2 12.15 31.72 5.48
CA LYS A 2 12.35 30.27 5.49
C LYS A 2 11.47 29.66 4.39
N LYS A 3 12.06 28.95 3.45
CA LYS A 3 11.35 28.20 2.41
C LYS A 3 10.90 26.87 3.02
N ILE A 4 9.60 26.67 3.07
CA ILE A 4 8.97 25.37 3.33
C ILE A 4 8.74 24.77 1.95
N THR A 5 9.55 23.78 1.59
CA THR A 5 9.40 23.02 0.34
C THR A 5 9.54 21.55 0.71
N GLY A 6 8.55 20.76 0.32
CA GLY A 6 8.61 19.29 0.39
C GLY A 6 7.86 18.68 1.57
N LEU A 7 6.54 18.82 1.59
CA LEU A 7 5.66 17.98 2.41
C LEU A 7 4.33 17.86 1.67
N GLY A 8 4.20 16.82 0.84
CA GLY A 8 2.97 16.63 0.10
C GLY A 8 2.97 15.61 -1.03
N VAL A 9 3.77 14.53 -0.99
CA VAL A 9 3.56 13.35 -1.86
C VAL A 9 4.10 12.09 -1.20
N ILE A 10 3.61 11.72 -0.01
CA ILE A 10 3.84 10.36 0.54
C ILE A 10 2.63 9.97 1.40
N LEU A 11 1.51 9.59 0.78
CA LEU A 11 0.57 8.64 1.39
C LEU A 11 -0.48 8.07 0.41
N LEU A 12 -0.03 7.58 -0.75
CA LEU A 12 -0.82 6.64 -1.55
C LEU A 12 0.12 5.57 -2.11
N CYS A 13 0.39 4.56 -1.29
CA CYS A 13 1.04 3.34 -1.75
C CYS A 13 0.19 2.14 -1.32
N GLY A 14 -0.36 1.47 -2.33
CA GLY A 14 -0.33 0.01 -2.38
C GLY A 14 -1.52 -0.72 -1.77
N LEU A 15 -2.67 -0.68 -2.45
CA LEU A 15 -3.67 -1.75 -2.40
C LEU A 15 -4.03 -2.18 -3.82
N PHE A 16 -3.02 -2.54 -4.60
CA PHE A 16 -3.22 -3.26 -5.86
C PHE A 16 -3.32 -4.76 -5.55
N LEU A 17 -4.55 -5.23 -5.39
CA LEU A 17 -4.88 -6.65 -5.44
C LEU A 17 -4.95 -7.05 -6.92
N THR A 18 -3.89 -7.66 -7.43
CA THR A 18 -3.89 -8.23 -8.79
C THR A 18 -4.63 -9.55 -8.81
N GLY A 19 -5.92 -9.51 -9.13
CA GLY A 19 -6.70 -10.65 -9.62
C GLY A 19 -6.72 -10.72 -11.15
N CYS A 20 -6.30 -11.86 -11.72
CA CYS A 20 -6.24 -12.11 -13.16
C CYS A 20 -7.56 -11.88 -13.92
N GLY A 21 -7.47 -11.22 -15.07
CA GLY A 21 -8.52 -11.18 -16.10
C GLY A 21 -7.99 -10.60 -17.40
N SER A 22 -7.58 -11.47 -18.32
CA SER A 22 -7.08 -11.13 -19.66
C SER A 22 -8.11 -10.34 -20.47
N THR A 23 -7.75 -9.13 -20.92
CA THR A 23 -7.88 -8.63 -22.31
C THR A 23 -7.27 -7.22 -22.47
N ASP A 24 -6.44 -7.04 -23.50
CA ASP A 24 -5.92 -5.80 -24.11
C ASP A 24 -4.91 -4.92 -23.34
N THR A 25 -3.72 -5.48 -23.07
CA THR A 25 -2.53 -4.75 -22.55
C THR A 25 -1.91 -3.77 -23.56
N SER A 26 -2.04 -4.01 -24.86
CA SER A 26 -1.39 -3.22 -25.93
C SER A 26 -1.87 -1.76 -26.03
N LYS A 27 -3.10 -1.48 -25.56
CA LYS A 27 -3.67 -0.12 -25.54
C LYS A 27 -3.30 0.66 -24.28
N LEU A 28 -2.88 -0.04 -23.22
CA LEU A 28 -2.33 0.55 -21.99
C LEU A 28 -0.85 0.86 -22.17
N GLU A 29 -0.07 -0.07 -22.75
CA GLU A 29 1.35 0.12 -23.08
C GLU A 29 1.57 1.36 -23.96
N GLY A 30 0.78 1.53 -25.02
CA GLY A 30 0.91 2.71 -25.88
C GLY A 30 0.54 4.05 -25.21
N LYS A 31 -0.21 4.02 -24.10
CA LYS A 31 -0.48 5.23 -23.28
C LYS A 31 0.63 5.49 -22.27
N ILE A 32 1.24 4.44 -21.73
CA ILE A 32 2.41 4.50 -20.84
C ILE A 32 3.61 5.07 -21.60
N ASP A 33 3.91 4.56 -22.79
CA ASP A 33 4.98 5.06 -23.68
C ASP A 33 4.82 6.55 -24.02
N LYS A 34 3.56 7.00 -24.17
CA LYS A 34 3.24 8.38 -24.49
C LYS A 34 3.37 9.30 -23.26
N LEU A 35 3.11 8.77 -22.06
CA LEU A 35 3.33 9.46 -20.80
C LEU A 35 4.83 9.62 -20.51
N GLU A 36 5.61 8.54 -20.68
CA GLU A 36 7.07 8.55 -20.49
C GLU A 36 7.78 9.54 -21.42
N LYS A 37 7.38 9.60 -22.69
CA LYS A 37 7.90 10.60 -23.64
C LYS A 37 7.58 12.04 -23.23
N ASN A 38 6.40 12.27 -22.65
CA ASN A 38 6.02 13.60 -22.17
C ASN A 38 6.79 13.98 -20.91
N ILE A 39 6.99 13.03 -19.98
CA ILE A 39 7.79 13.22 -18.76
C ILE A 39 9.24 13.53 -19.12
N SER A 40 9.86 12.75 -20.01
CA SER A 40 11.24 13.00 -20.48
C SER A 40 11.40 14.38 -21.15
N SER A 41 10.40 14.83 -21.91
CA SER A 41 10.38 16.16 -22.54
C SER A 41 10.21 17.30 -21.52
N LEU A 42 9.45 17.06 -20.44
CA LEU A 42 9.31 17.99 -19.32
C LEU A 42 10.58 18.06 -18.47
N SER A 43 11.22 16.92 -18.16
CA SER A 43 12.49 16.86 -17.45
C SER A 43 13.59 17.64 -18.17
N LYS A 44 13.73 17.47 -19.50
CA LYS A 44 14.68 18.26 -20.30
C LYS A 44 14.37 19.77 -20.32
N LYS A 45 13.11 20.16 -20.17
CA LYS A 45 12.72 21.57 -20.07
C LYS A 45 13.02 22.14 -18.68
N ILE A 46 12.85 21.34 -17.63
CA ILE A 46 13.19 21.68 -16.25
C ILE A 46 14.71 21.84 -16.12
N GLU A 47 15.49 20.89 -16.63
CA GLU A 47 16.95 20.92 -16.65
C GLU A 47 17.50 22.15 -17.42
N LYS A 48 16.80 22.56 -18.49
CA LYS A 48 17.12 23.79 -19.25
C LYS A 48 16.71 25.09 -18.53
N LEU A 49 15.79 25.02 -17.58
CA LEU A 49 15.36 26.14 -16.75
C LEU A 49 16.17 26.24 -15.45
N GLU A 50 16.75 25.14 -14.97
CA GLU A 50 17.55 25.04 -13.75
C GLU A 50 19.05 25.27 -13.98
N GLY A 51 19.50 25.37 -15.24
CA GLY A 51 20.88 25.70 -15.64
C GLY A 51 21.32 27.14 -15.37
N VAL A 52 20.92 27.75 -14.25
CA VAL A 52 21.50 28.99 -13.73
C VAL A 52 21.93 28.78 -12.27
N GLU A 53 23.24 28.51 -12.17
CA GLU A 53 24.15 28.59 -11.01
C GLU A 53 24.46 27.33 -10.19
N ALA A 54 25.72 26.89 -10.42
CA ALA A 54 26.75 26.47 -9.45
C ALA A 54 26.75 25.02 -8.92
N SER A 55 27.52 24.20 -9.65
CA SER A 55 28.65 23.36 -9.20
C SER A 55 28.51 22.55 -7.90
N ASP A 56 28.42 21.23 -8.05
CA ASP A 56 29.32 20.31 -7.35
C ASP A 56 29.54 19.06 -8.23
N ASP A 57 30.81 18.79 -8.54
CA ASP A 57 31.27 17.65 -9.34
C ASP A 57 31.24 16.38 -8.47
N SER A 58 30.22 15.55 -8.66
CA SER A 58 30.36 14.11 -8.46
C SER A 58 29.87 13.45 -9.76
N GLU A 59 30.80 13.03 -10.59
CA GLU A 59 30.53 12.22 -11.79
C GLU A 59 29.76 10.97 -11.34
N LYS A 60 28.44 10.96 -11.56
CA LYS A 60 27.65 9.73 -11.52
C LYS A 60 28.09 8.93 -12.75
N GLU A 61 28.68 7.76 -12.52
CA GLU A 61 28.89 6.79 -13.61
C GLU A 61 27.54 6.52 -14.27
N ASP A 62 27.49 6.45 -15.59
CA ASP A 62 26.27 6.13 -16.32
C ASP A 62 25.73 4.79 -15.78
N SER A 63 24.47 4.79 -15.34
CA SER A 63 23.82 3.62 -14.71
C SER A 63 23.90 2.35 -15.57
N ASP A 64 24.05 2.52 -16.88
CA ASP A 64 24.19 1.44 -17.87
C ASP A 64 25.52 0.69 -17.74
N ASP A 65 26.59 1.37 -17.29
CA ASP A 65 27.92 0.75 -17.08
C ASP A 65 27.96 -0.05 -15.76
N VAL A 66 27.32 0.45 -14.70
CA VAL A 66 27.30 -0.20 -13.37
C VAL A 66 26.44 -1.47 -13.36
N LEU A 67 25.38 -1.51 -14.19
CA LEU A 67 24.45 -2.63 -14.29
C LEU A 67 24.79 -3.61 -15.43
N GLU A 68 25.90 -3.41 -16.14
CA GLU A 68 26.27 -4.24 -17.29
C GLU A 68 26.37 -5.73 -16.89
N GLY A 69 25.64 -6.59 -17.61
CA GLY A 69 25.63 -8.04 -17.38
C GLY A 69 24.79 -8.51 -16.18
N LYS A 70 24.23 -7.59 -15.38
CA LYS A 70 23.34 -7.92 -14.26
C LYS A 70 21.87 -7.93 -14.70
N VAL A 71 21.05 -8.70 -13.99
CA VAL A 71 19.60 -8.75 -14.16
C VAL A 71 18.93 -8.32 -12.86
N LYS A 72 17.83 -7.57 -12.97
CA LYS A 72 17.05 -7.14 -11.82
C LYS A 72 16.38 -8.34 -11.17
N VAL A 73 16.58 -8.51 -9.86
CA VAL A 73 15.99 -9.58 -9.07
C VAL A 73 14.52 -9.22 -8.81
N PRO A 74 13.55 -10.07 -9.22
CA PRO A 74 12.15 -9.84 -8.94
C PRO A 74 11.86 -9.85 -7.43
N ASP A 75 10.89 -9.06 -6.98
CA ASP A 75 10.50 -9.02 -5.58
C ASP A 75 9.72 -10.30 -5.21
N PRO A 76 10.20 -11.13 -4.25
CA PRO A 76 9.50 -12.36 -3.84
C PRO A 76 8.36 -12.10 -2.85
N TYR A 77 8.15 -10.87 -2.38
CA TYR A 77 7.27 -10.54 -1.28
C TYR A 77 5.81 -10.93 -1.55
N PHE A 78 5.23 -11.74 -0.64
CA PHE A 78 3.84 -12.24 -0.70
C PHE A 78 3.48 -13.04 -1.95
N LYS A 79 4.46 -13.70 -2.54
CA LYS A 79 4.25 -14.61 -3.66
C LYS A 79 4.37 -16.04 -3.18
N THR A 80 3.67 -16.94 -3.86
CA THR A 80 3.87 -18.37 -3.67
C THR A 80 5.23 -18.78 -4.22
N GLN A 81 5.78 -19.89 -3.73
CA GLN A 81 7.02 -20.45 -4.28
C GLN A 81 6.96 -20.64 -5.81
N GLU A 82 5.82 -21.08 -6.34
CA GLU A 82 5.59 -21.26 -7.79
C GLU A 82 5.68 -19.93 -8.57
N GLN A 83 5.10 -18.85 -8.03
CA GLN A 83 5.17 -17.52 -8.65
C GLN A 83 6.60 -16.97 -8.63
N VAL A 84 7.30 -17.12 -7.50
CA VAL A 84 8.70 -16.70 -7.37
C VAL A 84 9.58 -17.46 -8.35
N GLU A 85 9.43 -18.79 -8.43
CA GLU A 85 10.22 -19.61 -9.36
C GLU A 85 10.00 -19.18 -10.81
N ALA A 86 8.75 -18.98 -11.23
CA ALA A 86 8.43 -18.56 -12.59
C ALA A 86 8.99 -17.16 -12.94
N GLU A 87 8.91 -16.20 -12.01
CA GLU A 87 9.45 -14.85 -12.24
C GLU A 87 10.98 -14.84 -12.30
N PHE A 88 11.64 -15.62 -11.43
CA PHE A 88 13.09 -15.70 -11.38
C PHE A 88 13.64 -16.41 -12.62
N GLU A 89 13.02 -17.52 -13.05
CA GLU A 89 13.38 -18.18 -14.31
C GLU A 89 13.24 -17.25 -15.51
N LYS A 90 12.15 -16.45 -15.55
CA LYS A 90 11.94 -15.45 -16.61
C LYS A 90 13.02 -14.36 -16.59
N ALA A 91 13.49 -13.96 -15.41
CA ALA A 91 14.62 -13.04 -15.25
C ALA A 91 15.99 -13.70 -15.57
N GLY A 92 16.03 -15.01 -15.76
CA GLY A 92 17.26 -15.77 -15.99
C GLY A 92 18.02 -16.09 -14.72
N LEU A 93 17.34 -16.14 -13.58
CA LEU A 93 17.86 -16.48 -12.26
C LEU A 93 17.38 -17.87 -11.84
N LYS A 94 18.14 -18.52 -10.95
CA LYS A 94 17.71 -19.73 -10.25
C LYS A 94 17.24 -19.36 -8.86
N VAL A 95 16.28 -20.10 -8.31
CA VAL A 95 15.82 -19.89 -6.93
C VAL A 95 16.11 -21.11 -6.06
N LYS A 96 16.49 -20.85 -4.80
CA LYS A 96 16.54 -21.86 -3.75
C LYS A 96 15.72 -21.40 -2.57
N PHE A 97 14.71 -22.19 -2.21
CA PHE A 97 13.86 -21.89 -1.07
C PHE A 97 14.46 -22.40 0.23
N VAL A 98 14.36 -21.58 1.27
CA VAL A 98 14.73 -21.94 2.64
C VAL A 98 13.62 -21.55 3.61
N THR A 99 13.33 -22.42 4.57
CA THR A 99 12.30 -22.16 5.55
C THR A 99 12.72 -21.05 6.51
N LYS A 100 11.81 -20.10 6.76
CA LYS A 100 11.99 -18.98 7.68
C LYS A 100 10.67 -18.69 8.41
N ASN A 101 10.81 -18.35 9.69
CA ASN A 101 9.69 -17.85 10.47
C ASN A 101 9.56 -16.34 10.21
N PHE A 102 8.38 -15.92 9.74
CA PHE A 102 8.06 -14.52 9.47
C PHE A 102 7.00 -13.97 10.43
N ASP A 103 6.71 -14.63 11.55
CA ASP A 103 5.62 -14.29 12.47
C ASP A 103 5.81 -12.91 13.08
N ASP A 104 7.05 -12.54 13.41
CA ASP A 104 7.37 -11.21 13.91
C ASP A 104 7.08 -10.14 12.85
N ALA A 105 7.47 -10.38 11.59
CA ALA A 105 7.18 -9.48 10.48
C ALA A 105 5.67 -9.43 10.20
N ALA A 106 4.99 -10.56 10.21
CA ALA A 106 3.55 -10.69 10.06
C ALA A 106 2.79 -9.94 11.17
N THR A 107 3.27 -10.01 12.41
CA THR A 107 2.73 -9.28 13.56
C THR A 107 2.91 -7.76 13.39
N ILE A 108 4.14 -7.32 13.07
CA ILE A 108 4.45 -5.89 12.88
C ILE A 108 3.60 -5.30 11.75
N ASN A 109 3.48 -6.04 10.64
CA ASN A 109 2.73 -5.62 9.47
C ASN A 109 1.22 -5.92 9.56
N LYS A 110 0.75 -6.51 10.67
CA LYS A 110 -0.64 -6.96 10.89
C LYS A 110 -1.19 -7.75 9.70
N LYS A 111 -0.36 -8.63 9.15
CA LYS A 111 -0.66 -9.41 7.96
C LYS A 111 -0.60 -10.89 8.27
N LYS A 112 -1.63 -11.61 7.84
CA LYS A 112 -1.61 -13.06 7.82
C LYS A 112 -0.62 -13.55 6.76
N ILE A 113 0.18 -14.54 7.12
CA ILE A 113 1.04 -15.31 6.22
C ILE A 113 0.49 -16.71 6.09
N TYR A 114 0.59 -17.27 4.89
CA TYR A 114 0.15 -18.62 4.57
C TYR A 114 1.35 -19.52 4.31
N GLU A 115 1.23 -20.81 4.64
CA GLU A 115 2.23 -21.82 4.29
C GLU A 115 2.59 -21.72 2.80
N GLY A 116 3.89 -21.59 2.51
CA GLY A 116 4.41 -21.40 1.15
C GLY A 116 4.60 -19.95 0.71
N ASP A 117 4.20 -18.96 1.51
CA ASP A 117 4.43 -17.55 1.19
C ASP A 117 5.92 -17.19 1.31
N CYS A 118 6.44 -16.54 0.28
CA CYS A 118 7.79 -15.97 0.25
C CYS A 118 7.78 -14.52 0.76
N TYR A 119 8.86 -14.11 1.43
CA TYR A 119 8.93 -12.78 2.05
C TYR A 119 10.17 -12.00 1.61
N GLN A 120 11.36 -12.51 1.89
CA GLN A 120 12.58 -11.74 1.68
C GLN A 120 13.67 -12.56 1.01
N LEU A 121 14.55 -11.84 0.32
CA LEU A 121 15.84 -12.35 -0.10
C LEU A 121 16.70 -12.61 1.14
N GLU A 122 17.42 -13.73 1.13
CA GLU A 122 18.38 -14.03 2.19
C GLU A 122 19.65 -13.19 2.03
N SER A 123 20.27 -12.80 3.14
CA SER A 123 21.56 -12.12 3.11
C SER A 123 22.62 -13.03 2.47
N GLY A 124 23.39 -12.49 1.52
CA GLY A 124 24.41 -13.26 0.80
C GLY A 124 23.86 -14.17 -0.31
N CYS A 125 22.66 -13.91 -0.82
CA CYS A 125 22.01 -14.65 -1.90
C CYS A 125 22.57 -14.39 -3.31
N GLY A 126 23.75 -13.80 -3.45
CA GLY A 126 24.32 -13.41 -4.75
C GLY A 126 23.67 -12.16 -5.38
N ALA A 127 22.69 -11.55 -4.71
CA ALA A 127 22.12 -10.27 -5.12
C ALA A 127 22.79 -9.10 -4.40
N GLU A 128 23.04 -8.03 -5.13
CA GLU A 128 23.60 -6.77 -4.68
C GLU A 128 22.56 -5.66 -4.81
N TYR A 129 22.45 -4.80 -3.81
CA TYR A 129 21.51 -3.68 -3.83
C TYR A 129 22.19 -2.44 -4.38
N PHE A 130 21.59 -1.85 -5.41
CA PHE A 130 22.00 -0.58 -6.00
C PHE A 130 20.99 0.50 -5.59
N GLY A 131 21.47 1.52 -4.90
CA GLY A 131 20.65 2.62 -4.39
C GLY A 131 20.60 3.80 -5.36
N SER A 132 19.90 4.87 -4.96
CA SER A 132 19.83 6.13 -5.73
C SER A 132 21.18 6.86 -5.87
N ASP A 133 22.17 6.44 -5.09
CA ASP A 133 23.53 6.95 -5.14
C ASP A 133 24.34 6.28 -6.27
N ASP A 134 23.97 5.05 -6.65
CA ASP A 134 24.65 4.24 -7.66
C ASP A 134 23.94 4.25 -9.02
N VAL A 135 22.60 4.34 -9.00
CA VAL A 135 21.75 4.27 -10.20
C VAL A 135 20.59 5.27 -10.13
N ASP A 136 19.91 5.49 -11.25
CA ASP A 136 18.65 6.25 -11.28
C ASP A 136 17.63 5.64 -10.31
N LEU A 137 16.79 6.49 -9.70
CA LEU A 137 15.77 6.05 -8.71
C LEU A 137 14.82 4.96 -9.26
N LYS A 138 14.53 5.00 -10.57
CA LYS A 138 13.70 4.00 -11.26
C LYS A 138 14.37 2.62 -11.35
N ASP A 139 15.70 2.61 -11.36
CA ASP A 139 16.53 1.42 -11.53
C ASP A 139 17.01 0.87 -10.20
N ALA A 140 16.87 1.61 -9.09
CA ALA A 140 17.20 1.13 -7.75
C ALA A 140 16.54 -0.22 -7.43
N GLY A 141 17.28 -1.09 -6.74
CA GLY A 141 16.82 -2.43 -6.38
C GLY A 141 17.95 -3.46 -6.31
N TYR A 142 17.55 -4.73 -6.20
CA TYR A 142 18.47 -5.86 -6.16
C TYR A 142 18.80 -6.34 -7.56
N TYR A 143 20.07 -6.61 -7.82
CA TYR A 143 20.59 -7.13 -9.08
C TYR A 143 21.53 -8.31 -8.84
N ALA A 144 21.56 -9.27 -9.77
CA ALA A 144 22.43 -10.43 -9.72
C ALA A 144 22.92 -10.81 -11.13
N GLU A 145 23.95 -11.64 -11.25
CA GLU A 145 24.39 -12.11 -12.56
C GLU A 145 23.40 -13.12 -13.12
N LYS A 146 23.29 -13.16 -14.46
CA LYS A 146 22.40 -14.12 -15.11
C LYS A 146 22.85 -15.56 -14.81
N GLY A 147 21.94 -16.36 -14.28
CA GLY A 147 22.17 -17.75 -13.89
C GLY A 147 22.53 -17.95 -12.42
N ASP A 148 22.67 -16.85 -11.66
CA ASP A 148 22.89 -16.90 -10.22
C ASP A 148 21.73 -17.54 -9.49
N THR A 149 22.05 -18.16 -8.35
CA THR A 149 21.07 -18.79 -7.47
C THR A 149 20.74 -17.86 -6.33
N ILE A 150 19.54 -17.32 -6.37
CA ILE A 150 19.00 -16.47 -5.33
C ILE A 150 18.32 -17.34 -4.27
N ILE A 151 18.66 -17.10 -3.01
CA ILE A 151 18.07 -17.76 -1.87
C ILE A 151 16.89 -16.93 -1.37
N VAL A 152 15.70 -17.53 -1.36
CA VAL A 152 14.45 -16.89 -0.94
C VAL A 152 13.89 -17.61 0.28
N GLY A 153 13.57 -16.83 1.32
CA GLY A 153 12.92 -17.35 2.51
C GLY A 153 11.41 -17.53 2.30
N TYR A 154 10.88 -18.68 2.71
CA TYR A 154 9.42 -18.97 2.72
C TYR A 154 8.97 -19.48 4.09
N THR A 155 7.70 -19.26 4.45
CA THR A 155 7.12 -19.82 5.68
C THR A 155 6.58 -21.24 5.46
N ASP A 156 6.77 -22.12 6.44
CA ASP A 156 6.26 -23.50 6.44
C ASP A 156 4.94 -23.64 7.23
N HIS A 157 4.34 -22.54 7.66
CA HIS A 157 3.08 -22.56 8.38
C HIS A 157 2.27 -21.28 8.16
N ASP A 158 0.97 -21.41 8.39
CA ASP A 158 0.04 -20.29 8.50
C ASP A 158 0.25 -19.56 9.83
N PHE A 159 0.28 -18.23 9.80
CA PHE A 159 0.28 -17.39 11.00
C PHE A 159 -0.60 -16.16 10.77
N ASP A 160 -1.56 -15.92 11.65
CA ASP A 160 -2.63 -14.94 11.44
C ASP A 160 -2.22 -13.48 11.74
N GLY A 161 -0.95 -13.24 12.07
CA GLY A 161 -0.46 -11.90 12.42
C GLY A 161 -0.78 -11.49 13.86
N SER A 162 -1.39 -12.37 14.66
CA SER A 162 -1.64 -12.14 16.08
C SER A 162 -0.65 -12.95 16.92
N LYS A 163 0.13 -12.27 17.77
CA LYS A 163 0.84 -12.97 18.84
C LYS A 163 -0.21 -13.41 19.86
N GLU A 164 -0.72 -14.62 19.74
CA GLU A 164 -1.31 -15.29 20.88
C GLU A 164 -0.23 -15.38 21.97
N ALA A 165 -0.45 -14.68 23.08
CA ALA A 165 0.30 -14.95 24.29
C ALA A 165 -0.03 -16.39 24.69
N GLU A 166 0.92 -17.31 24.55
CA GLU A 166 0.79 -18.64 25.13
C GLU A 166 0.49 -18.49 26.62
N SER A 167 -0.72 -18.85 27.02
CA SER A 167 -1.02 -19.27 28.38
C SER A 167 -2.00 -20.42 28.33
N SER A 168 -1.42 -21.61 28.31
CA SER A 168 -2.02 -22.89 28.69
C SER A 168 -3.05 -22.77 29.83
N SER A 169 -4.22 -23.37 29.57
CA SER A 169 -5.13 -24.05 30.50
C SER A 169 -5.62 -23.32 31.76
N LYS A 170 -6.93 -23.04 31.83
CA LYS A 170 -7.94 -23.89 32.52
C LYS A 170 -9.20 -23.08 32.90
N GLU A 171 -10.31 -23.50 32.28
CA GLU A 171 -11.72 -23.45 32.72
C GLU A 171 -12.01 -22.93 34.15
N SER A 172 -12.89 -21.92 34.27
CA SER A 172 -14.20 -22.06 34.94
C SER A 172 -15.08 -20.79 34.91
N THR A 173 -16.35 -21.05 34.60
CA THR A 173 -17.62 -20.30 34.69
C THR A 173 -17.75 -19.14 35.70
N THR A 174 -18.49 -18.08 35.33
CA THR A 174 -19.80 -17.73 35.96
C THR A 174 -20.52 -16.54 35.30
N LYS A 175 -21.86 -16.64 35.26
CA LYS A 175 -22.87 -15.69 34.74
C LYS A 175 -23.16 -14.52 35.68
N SER A 176 -23.59 -13.37 35.12
CA SER A 176 -24.83 -12.59 35.41
C SER A 176 -24.62 -11.13 34.95
N SER A 177 -25.37 -10.58 33.98
CA SER A 177 -26.78 -10.12 33.97
C SER A 177 -27.05 -8.76 34.64
N SER A 178 -27.22 -7.75 33.78
CA SER A 178 -28.24 -6.69 33.76
C SER A 178 -28.09 -5.35 34.53
N SER A 179 -28.31 -4.30 33.72
CA SER A 179 -29.11 -3.05 33.91
C SER A 179 -28.58 -1.80 34.64
N GLU A 180 -28.46 -0.74 33.81
CA GLU A 180 -29.04 0.61 33.90
C GLU A 180 -28.45 1.75 34.77
N THR A 181 -27.90 2.75 34.04
CA THR A 181 -28.15 4.23 34.05
C THR A 181 -27.94 5.08 35.31
N LYS A 182 -27.02 6.07 35.28
CA LYS A 182 -27.23 7.49 34.87
C LYS A 182 -26.09 8.44 35.32
N ALA A 183 -25.70 9.29 34.36
CA ALA A 183 -25.44 10.73 34.44
C ALA A 183 -24.18 11.31 35.11
N SER A 184 -23.39 11.93 34.22
CA SER A 184 -22.73 13.24 34.28
C SER A 184 -21.67 13.51 35.34
N GLU A 185 -20.43 13.65 34.85
CA GLU A 185 -19.70 14.88 35.14
C GLU A 185 -18.89 15.35 33.93
N LYS A 186 -18.85 16.67 33.82
CA LYS A 186 -18.44 17.50 32.70
C LYS A 186 -16.96 17.79 32.85
N GLU A 187 -16.14 17.33 31.91
CA GLU A 187 -14.83 17.92 31.68
C GLU A 187 -14.75 18.46 30.25
N THR A 188 -14.80 19.78 30.20
CA THR A 188 -14.49 20.61 29.04
C THR A 188 -13.04 20.35 28.63
N LYS A 189 -12.82 19.75 27.46
CA LYS A 189 -11.51 19.71 26.82
C LYS A 189 -11.70 19.92 25.33
N THR A 190 -11.43 21.16 24.92
CA THR A 190 -11.10 21.66 23.58
C THR A 190 -11.52 20.75 22.41
N GLU A 191 -12.65 21.07 21.77
CA GLU A 191 -13.02 20.52 20.46
C GLU A 191 -11.97 20.97 19.41
N SER A 192 -10.96 20.13 19.20
CA SER A 192 -10.39 19.97 17.87
C SER A 192 -11.39 19.11 17.10
N GLY A 193 -12.17 19.72 16.21
CA GLY A 193 -13.24 19.06 15.48
C GLY A 193 -12.71 17.91 14.61
N VAL A 194 -12.80 16.69 15.14
CA VAL A 194 -12.52 15.42 14.48
C VAL A 194 -13.44 15.30 13.27
N THR A 195 -12.87 15.31 12.08
CA THR A 195 -13.58 15.13 10.82
C THR A 195 -13.86 13.63 10.64
N LYS A 196 -15.02 13.20 11.13
CA LYS A 196 -15.49 11.82 10.95
C LYS A 196 -16.19 11.67 9.60
N LEU A 197 -15.72 10.75 8.76
CA LEU A 197 -16.45 10.38 7.54
C LEU A 197 -17.87 9.91 7.89
N ASP A 198 -18.86 10.30 7.09
CA ASP A 198 -20.31 10.05 7.30
C ASP A 198 -20.72 8.58 7.04
N ILE A 199 -20.08 7.68 7.79
CA ILE A 199 -20.31 6.24 7.78
C ILE A 199 -20.13 5.73 9.21
N SER A 200 -21.21 5.21 9.78
CA SER A 200 -21.21 4.69 11.15
C SER A 200 -20.66 3.26 11.24
N ASP A 201 -20.22 2.84 12.43
CA ASP A 201 -19.85 1.44 12.68
C ASP A 201 -21.02 0.50 12.44
N GLY A 202 -22.23 0.92 12.83
CA GLY A 202 -23.45 0.14 12.60
C GLY A 202 -23.75 -0.07 11.13
N GLU A 203 -23.49 0.92 10.26
CA GLU A 203 -23.60 0.73 8.81
C GLU A 203 -22.60 -0.29 8.28
N ILE A 204 -21.35 -0.23 8.73
CA ILE A 204 -20.31 -1.18 8.30
C ILE A 204 -20.61 -2.59 8.81
N GLU A 205 -21.06 -2.74 10.05
CA GLU A 205 -21.42 -4.03 10.63
C GLU A 205 -22.68 -4.64 10.00
N ALA A 206 -23.54 -3.82 9.41
CA ALA A 206 -24.79 -4.25 8.79
C ALA A 206 -24.58 -4.96 7.44
N ILE A 207 -23.39 -4.93 6.84
CA ILE A 207 -23.12 -5.60 5.56
C ILE A 207 -23.37 -7.11 5.66
N LYS A 208 -23.94 -7.69 4.60
CA LYS A 208 -24.25 -9.12 4.53
C LYS A 208 -23.74 -9.76 3.24
N THR A 209 -23.68 -8.98 2.17
CA THR A 209 -23.31 -9.44 0.83
C THR A 209 -22.08 -8.73 0.30
N TYR A 210 -21.44 -9.31 -0.72
CA TYR A 210 -20.32 -8.66 -1.42
C TYR A 210 -20.72 -7.33 -2.06
N LYS A 211 -21.98 -7.21 -2.50
CA LYS A 211 -22.56 -5.94 -2.93
C LYS A 211 -22.59 -4.91 -1.80
N ASP A 212 -23.04 -5.30 -0.60
CA ASP A 212 -23.08 -4.37 0.55
C ASP A 212 -21.65 -3.91 0.92
N TYR A 213 -20.68 -4.82 0.86
CA TYR A 213 -19.26 -4.49 1.05
C TYR A 213 -18.76 -3.45 0.03
N LEU A 214 -19.00 -3.69 -1.27
CA LEU A 214 -18.60 -2.76 -2.33
C LEU A 214 -19.29 -1.40 -2.20
N ASP A 215 -20.58 -1.38 -1.85
CA ASP A 215 -21.35 -0.15 -1.65
C ASP A 215 -20.77 0.67 -0.48
N ILE A 216 -20.39 0.03 0.64
CA ILE A 216 -19.74 0.71 1.76
C ILE A 216 -18.32 1.16 1.42
N TYR A 217 -17.52 0.34 0.74
CA TYR A 217 -16.18 0.72 0.30
C TYR A 217 -16.22 1.95 -0.60
N GLN A 218 -17.10 1.96 -1.61
CA GLN A 218 -17.32 3.09 -2.49
C GLN A 218 -17.76 4.34 -1.72
N LYS A 219 -18.65 4.17 -0.73
CA LYS A 219 -19.11 5.28 0.12
C LYS A 219 -17.95 5.88 0.93
N ILE A 220 -17.06 5.05 1.49
CA ILE A 220 -15.87 5.54 2.24
C ILE A 220 -14.99 6.40 1.35
N VAL A 221 -14.62 5.89 0.16
CA VAL A 221 -13.76 6.60 -0.80
C VAL A 221 -14.41 7.92 -1.24
N SER A 222 -15.70 7.88 -1.57
CA SER A 222 -16.43 9.07 -2.04
C SER A 222 -16.52 10.15 -0.95
N ASN A 223 -16.81 9.74 0.30
CA ASN A 223 -16.86 10.64 1.45
C ASN A 223 -15.48 11.24 1.73
N TYR A 224 -14.42 10.43 1.67
CA TYR A 224 -13.05 10.89 1.86
C TYR A 224 -12.65 11.97 0.85
N LEU A 225 -12.83 11.72 -0.45
CA LEU A 225 -12.46 12.68 -1.49
C LEU A 225 -13.26 13.98 -1.37
N THR A 226 -14.56 13.88 -1.08
CA THR A 226 -15.44 15.03 -0.88
C THR A 226 -14.98 15.87 0.31
N GLU A 227 -14.73 15.22 1.45
CA GLU A 227 -14.36 15.91 2.68
C GLU A 227 -12.94 16.49 2.61
N TYR A 228 -12.01 15.77 1.99
CA TYR A 228 -10.68 16.29 1.69
C TYR A 228 -10.78 17.59 0.88
N GLU A 229 -11.53 17.60 -0.22
CA GLU A 229 -11.71 18.81 -1.03
C GLU A 229 -12.34 19.93 -0.20
N ASN A 230 -13.41 19.63 0.54
CA ASN A 230 -14.09 20.63 1.37
C ASN A 230 -13.18 21.28 2.43
N VAL A 231 -12.32 20.49 3.06
CA VAL A 231 -11.43 20.96 4.13
C VAL A 231 -10.24 21.74 3.55
N PHE A 232 -9.67 21.29 2.44
CA PHE A 232 -8.38 21.79 1.96
C PHE A 232 -8.47 22.78 0.79
N LYS A 233 -9.53 22.79 -0.03
CA LYS A 233 -9.59 23.54 -1.31
C LYS A 233 -9.14 25.00 -1.27
N ASP A 234 -9.45 25.70 -0.18
CA ASP A 234 -9.10 27.11 0.01
C ASP A 234 -7.86 27.33 0.90
N THR A 235 -7.08 26.27 1.13
CA THR A 235 -5.90 26.25 2.00
C THR A 235 -4.61 26.12 1.19
N VAL A 236 -3.48 26.51 1.79
CA VAL A 236 -2.16 26.38 1.17
C VAL A 236 -1.74 24.92 0.94
N LEU A 237 -2.40 23.96 1.58
CA LEU A 237 -2.10 22.53 1.45
C LEU A 237 -2.82 21.87 0.25
N TYR A 238 -3.70 22.60 -0.45
CA TYR A 238 -4.42 22.05 -1.59
C TYR A 238 -3.75 22.38 -2.91
N ASP A 239 -3.47 21.32 -3.66
CA ASP A 239 -3.04 21.39 -5.05
C ASP A 239 -4.08 20.67 -5.93
N GLU A 240 -4.60 21.38 -6.93
CA GLU A 240 -5.69 20.88 -7.78
C GLU A 240 -5.26 19.68 -8.64
N ALA A 241 -4.01 19.66 -9.10
CA ALA A 241 -3.48 18.56 -9.91
C ALA A 241 -3.27 17.31 -9.04
N ALA A 242 -2.67 17.47 -7.86
CA ALA A 242 -2.49 16.38 -6.90
C ALA A 242 -3.83 15.80 -6.43
N PHE A 243 -4.83 16.65 -6.19
CA PHE A 243 -6.18 16.18 -5.86
C PHE A 243 -6.83 15.39 -7.01
N ALA A 244 -6.68 15.87 -8.24
CA ALA A 244 -7.18 15.16 -9.42
C ALA A 244 -6.52 13.78 -9.60
N ASP A 245 -5.20 13.68 -9.36
CA ASP A 245 -4.48 12.41 -9.42
C ASP A 245 -4.92 11.46 -8.29
N MET A 246 -5.03 11.95 -7.04
CA MET A 246 -5.55 11.17 -5.92
C MET A 246 -6.96 10.62 -6.18
N LYS A 247 -7.84 11.47 -6.75
CA LYS A 247 -9.19 11.06 -7.13
C LYS A 247 -9.16 9.94 -8.18
N LYS A 248 -8.32 10.09 -9.21
CA LYS A 248 -8.18 9.10 -10.28
C LYS A 248 -7.63 7.78 -9.77
N GLU A 249 -6.64 7.80 -8.88
CA GLU A 249 -6.09 6.58 -8.25
C GLU A 249 -7.13 5.87 -7.36
N SER A 250 -7.89 6.65 -6.58
CA SER A 250 -8.97 6.14 -5.73
C SER A 250 -10.09 5.50 -6.56
N GLU A 251 -10.47 6.13 -7.67
CA GLU A 251 -11.44 5.59 -8.63
C GLU A 251 -10.93 4.30 -9.30
N ALA A 252 -9.64 4.23 -9.64
CA ALA A 252 -9.04 3.03 -10.22
C ALA A 252 -9.05 1.84 -9.24
N SER A 253 -8.62 2.05 -7.98
CA SER A 253 -8.69 1.04 -6.92
C SER A 253 -10.11 0.53 -6.69
N LEU A 254 -11.09 1.42 -6.74
CA LEU A 254 -12.50 1.08 -6.61
C LEU A 254 -13.02 0.22 -7.78
N GLU A 255 -12.59 0.51 -9.00
CA GLU A 255 -12.92 -0.32 -10.17
C GLU A 255 -12.27 -1.71 -10.12
N GLU A 256 -11.08 -1.83 -9.52
CA GLU A 256 -10.44 -3.14 -9.30
C GLU A 256 -11.21 -3.97 -8.26
N GLN A 257 -11.58 -3.36 -7.13
CA GLN A 257 -12.44 -3.99 -6.12
C GLN A 257 -13.78 -4.45 -6.74
N LYS A 258 -14.40 -3.62 -7.59
CA LYS A 258 -15.60 -4.04 -8.33
C LYS A 258 -15.31 -5.25 -9.20
N LYS A 259 -14.26 -5.26 -10.02
CA LYS A 259 -13.94 -6.41 -10.90
C LYS A 259 -13.78 -7.71 -10.12
N GLU A 260 -13.19 -7.65 -8.93
CA GLU A 260 -12.96 -8.82 -8.07
C GLU A 260 -14.28 -9.34 -7.46
N TYR A 261 -15.09 -8.45 -6.90
CA TYR A 261 -16.24 -8.84 -6.05
C TYR A 261 -17.61 -8.70 -6.72
N GLU A 262 -17.75 -8.01 -7.84
CA GLU A 262 -19.05 -7.77 -8.52
C GLU A 262 -19.71 -9.08 -8.95
N LYS A 263 -18.92 -10.05 -9.44
CA LYS A 263 -19.41 -11.39 -9.82
C LYS A 263 -19.95 -12.19 -8.63
N LEU A 264 -19.60 -11.80 -7.41
CA LEU A 264 -20.12 -12.39 -6.18
C LEU A 264 -21.41 -11.70 -5.73
N GLY A 265 -21.59 -10.41 -6.04
CA GLY A 265 -22.87 -9.71 -5.96
C GLY A 265 -23.62 -9.92 -4.65
N THR A 266 -24.82 -10.51 -4.72
CA THR A 266 -25.68 -10.77 -3.56
C THR A 266 -25.32 -12.02 -2.74
N LYS A 267 -24.22 -12.70 -3.06
CA LYS A 267 -23.73 -13.81 -2.25
C LYS A 267 -23.34 -13.31 -0.86
N THR A 268 -23.61 -14.15 0.13
CA THR A 268 -23.22 -13.89 1.53
C THR A 268 -21.71 -13.72 1.64
N LEU A 269 -21.29 -12.75 2.45
CA LEU A 269 -19.89 -12.50 2.77
C LEU A 269 -19.28 -13.71 3.50
N VAL A 270 -18.21 -14.26 2.94
CA VAL A 270 -17.30 -15.16 3.65
C VAL A 270 -16.24 -14.29 4.31
N GLY A 271 -15.94 -14.53 5.59
CA GLY A 271 -14.97 -13.70 6.34
C GLY A 271 -15.51 -12.30 6.70
N LYS A 272 -16.82 -12.20 7.00
CA LYS A 272 -17.50 -10.93 7.33
C LYS A 272 -16.73 -10.09 8.35
N ASP A 273 -16.28 -10.68 9.46
CA ASP A 273 -15.60 -9.94 10.52
C ASP A 273 -14.30 -9.28 10.03
N THR A 274 -13.55 -9.97 9.17
CA THR A 274 -12.35 -9.44 8.52
C THR A 274 -12.67 -8.25 7.60
N LEU A 275 -13.72 -8.37 6.78
CA LEU A 275 -14.11 -7.30 5.86
C LEU A 275 -14.72 -6.10 6.59
N VAL A 276 -15.49 -6.33 7.65
CA VAL A 276 -15.97 -5.28 8.55
C VAL A 276 -14.80 -4.56 9.22
N SER A 277 -13.83 -5.31 9.75
CA SER A 277 -12.63 -4.73 10.37
C SER A 277 -11.84 -3.90 9.38
N PHE A 278 -11.62 -4.41 8.17
CA PHE A 278 -10.95 -3.69 7.08
C PHE A 278 -11.66 -2.36 6.78
N LEU A 279 -12.98 -2.39 6.56
CA LEU A 279 -13.74 -1.18 6.24
C LEU A 279 -13.71 -0.15 7.36
N LYS A 280 -13.75 -0.58 8.63
CA LYS A 280 -13.60 0.32 9.78
C LYS A 280 -12.22 0.96 9.80
N THR A 281 -11.15 0.16 9.74
CA THR A 281 -9.78 0.66 9.73
C THR A 281 -9.51 1.58 8.55
N TYR A 282 -10.02 1.24 7.37
CA TYR A 282 -9.88 2.05 6.17
C TYR A 282 -10.58 3.41 6.33
N ARG A 283 -11.85 3.42 6.76
CA ARG A 283 -12.59 4.65 7.07
C ARG A 283 -11.85 5.51 8.10
N ASP A 284 -11.40 4.90 9.19
CA ASP A 284 -10.78 5.61 10.30
C ASP A 284 -9.43 6.20 9.88
N SER A 285 -8.62 5.46 9.12
CA SER A 285 -7.35 5.96 8.59
C SER A 285 -7.53 7.18 7.67
N MET A 286 -8.61 7.21 6.89
CA MET A 286 -8.93 8.33 6.00
C MET A 286 -9.40 9.56 6.79
N SER A 287 -10.21 9.35 7.83
CA SER A 287 -10.55 10.40 8.80
C SER A 287 -9.32 10.96 9.50
N ASP A 288 -8.46 10.09 10.02
CA ASP A 288 -7.24 10.46 10.74
C ASP A 288 -6.28 11.25 9.85
N TYR A 289 -6.18 10.91 8.56
CA TYR A 289 -5.36 11.66 7.61
C TYR A 289 -5.87 13.09 7.41
N ILE A 290 -7.18 13.26 7.18
CA ILE A 290 -7.80 14.59 7.07
C ILE A 290 -7.55 15.38 8.35
N ASP A 291 -7.77 14.78 9.53
CA ASP A 291 -7.56 15.46 10.81
C ASP A 291 -6.10 15.85 11.03
N THR A 292 -5.16 14.96 10.68
CA THR A 292 -3.72 15.23 10.78
C THR A 292 -3.32 16.42 9.93
N MET A 293 -3.75 16.46 8.67
CA MET A 293 -3.44 17.57 7.78
C MET A 293 -4.16 18.86 8.17
N LYS A 294 -5.40 18.76 8.64
CA LYS A 294 -6.16 19.90 9.17
C LYS A 294 -5.48 20.50 10.39
N ASN A 295 -4.93 19.67 11.28
CA ASN A 295 -4.16 20.13 12.42
C ASN A 295 -2.84 20.81 12.00
N ALA A 296 -2.25 20.45 10.86
CA ALA A 296 -1.07 21.12 10.33
C ALA A 296 -1.34 22.53 9.76
N LEU A 297 -2.61 22.91 9.59
CA LEU A 297 -3.01 24.27 9.20
C LEU A 297 -3.09 25.26 10.37
N ASN A 298 -3.11 24.77 11.62
CA ASN A 298 -3.22 25.56 12.84
C ASN A 298 -1.85 25.79 13.50
#